data_AF-V7ELY7-F1
#
_entry.id   AF-V7ELY7-F1
#
_cell.length_a   1.000
_cell.length_b   1.000
_cell.length_c   1.000
_cell.angle_alpha   90.00
_cell.angle_beta   90.00
_cell.angle_gamma   90.00
#
_symmetry.space_group_name_H-M   'P 1'
#
loop_
_entity.id
_entity.type
_entity.pdbx_description
1 polymer ?
#
loop_
_entity_poly.entity_id
_entity_poly.type
_entity_poly.pdbx_seq_one_letter_code
_entity_poly.pdbx_strand_id
1 'polypeptide(L)'
;MALAGDGGMTVALGCALPEGVEGVALAGPEAVDAVLLATLEARQVICPLVAERFDALAVAARLVQVGFAGPLLVLAPPLPNPRMVEREIRNQSGGLEVRVVTRER
;
A
#
# COMPACT_ATOMS: atom_id res chain seq x y z
N MET A 1 -23.12 -5.43 -22.86
CA MET A 1 -22.11 -4.43 -22.49
C MET A 1 -21.45 -4.91 -21.20
N ALA A 2 -20.47 -5.80 -21.33
CA ALA A 2 -19.78 -6.39 -20.19
C ALA A 2 -18.82 -5.33 -19.64
N LEU A 3 -18.96 -5.01 -18.36
CA LEU A 3 -17.94 -4.26 -17.63
C LEU A 3 -16.67 -5.11 -17.72
N ALA A 4 -15.62 -4.57 -18.35
CA ALA A 4 -14.29 -5.14 -18.26
C ALA A 4 -14.01 -5.44 -16.78
N GLY A 5 -13.52 -6.64 -16.49
CA GLY A 5 -13.25 -7.06 -15.12
C GLY A 5 -12.44 -6.00 -14.38
N ASP A 6 -12.79 -5.77 -13.12
CA ASP A 6 -12.18 -4.82 -12.18
C ASP A 6 -10.76 -5.29 -11.74
N GLY A 7 -10.00 -5.89 -12.68
CA GLY A 7 -9.02 -6.97 -12.47
C GLY A 7 -7.57 -6.58 -12.18
N GLY A 8 -7.33 -5.42 -11.59
CA GLY A 8 -5.98 -5.02 -11.17
C GLY A 8 -5.55 -5.68 -9.85
N MET A 9 -4.30 -6.15 -9.75
CA MET A 9 -3.82 -6.86 -8.56
C MET A 9 -3.61 -5.93 -7.35
N THR A 10 -3.85 -6.44 -6.14
CA THR A 10 -3.33 -5.82 -4.91
C THR A 10 -1.90 -6.26 -4.67
N VAL A 11 -1.01 -5.32 -4.37
CA VAL A 11 0.38 -5.64 -3.96
C VAL A 11 0.51 -5.46 -2.46
N ALA A 12 0.83 -6.53 -1.73
CA ALA A 12 1.08 -6.51 -0.30
C ALA A 12 2.58 -6.47 -0.01
N LEU A 13 3.04 -5.51 0.80
CA LEU A 13 4.44 -5.37 1.17
C LEU A 13 4.63 -5.70 2.65
N GLY A 14 5.49 -6.67 2.94
CA GLY A 14 5.85 -7.09 4.31
C GLY A 14 4.67 -7.62 5.14
N CYS A 15 3.62 -8.07 4.47
CA CYS A 15 2.50 -8.77 5.09
C CYS A 15 1.92 -9.80 4.12
N ALA A 16 1.14 -10.73 4.66
CA ALA A 16 0.34 -11.64 3.86
C ALA A 16 -0.81 -10.86 3.18
N LEU A 17 -1.23 -11.34 2.01
CA LEU A 17 -2.48 -10.87 1.42
C LEU A 17 -3.66 -11.23 2.35
N PRO A 18 -4.61 -10.31 2.55
CA PRO A 18 -5.85 -10.63 3.25
C PRO A 18 -6.62 -11.73 2.52
N GLU A 19 -7.36 -12.54 3.26
CA GLU A 19 -8.21 -13.59 2.68
C GLU A 19 -9.22 -13.02 1.69
N GLY A 20 -9.39 -13.70 0.55
CA GLY A 20 -10.31 -13.27 -0.51
C GLY A 20 -9.82 -12.08 -1.35
N VAL A 21 -8.60 -11.57 -1.11
CA VAL A 21 -7.99 -10.53 -1.94
C VAL A 21 -7.08 -11.16 -2.99
N GLU A 22 -7.33 -10.85 -4.26
CA GLU A 22 -6.45 -11.23 -5.36
C GLU A 22 -5.24 -10.29 -5.41
N GLY A 23 -4.04 -10.86 -5.45
CA GLY A 23 -2.83 -10.06 -5.38
C GLY A 23 -1.53 -10.84 -5.25
N VAL A 24 -0.45 -10.11 -4.97
CA VAL A 24 0.89 -10.66 -4.72
C VAL A 24 1.46 -10.10 -3.42
N ALA A 25 2.10 -10.94 -2.61
CA ALA A 25 2.86 -10.52 -1.44
C ALA A 25 4.35 -10.45 -1.76
N LEU A 26 4.99 -9.34 -1.40
CA LEU A 26 6.42 -9.09 -1.56
C LEU A 26 7.05 -8.82 -0.19
N ALA A 27 8.35 -9.13 -0.07
CA ALA A 27 9.07 -9.07 1.19
C ALA A 27 9.23 -7.64 1.75
N GLY A 28 9.20 -6.62 0.90
CA GLY A 28 9.42 -5.23 1.27
C GLY A 28 9.45 -4.27 0.07
N PRO A 29 9.58 -2.96 0.32
CA PRO A 29 9.59 -1.93 -0.73
C PRO A 29 10.74 -2.10 -1.75
N GLU A 30 11.87 -2.66 -1.34
CA GLU A 30 13.03 -2.93 -2.22
C GLU A 30 12.70 -3.87 -3.38
N ALA A 31 11.68 -4.72 -3.24
CA ALA A 31 11.25 -5.66 -4.28
C ALA A 31 10.29 -5.03 -5.30
N VAL A 32 9.93 -3.75 -5.12
CA VAL A 32 8.97 -3.04 -6.00
C VAL A 32 9.72 -2.18 -7.00
N ASP A 33 9.36 -2.30 -8.27
CA ASP A 33 9.73 -1.37 -9.34
C ASP A 33 8.53 -1.06 -10.26
N ALA A 34 8.71 -0.09 -11.16
CA ALA A 34 7.66 0.36 -12.06
C ALA A 34 7.21 -0.74 -13.05
N VAL A 35 8.12 -1.61 -13.49
CA VAL A 35 7.81 -2.68 -14.46
C VAL A 35 6.95 -3.74 -13.79
N LEU A 36 7.28 -4.13 -12.56
CA LEU A 36 6.51 -5.08 -11.77
C LEU A 36 5.09 -4.55 -11.52
N LEU A 37 4.97 -3.30 -11.06
CA LEU A 37 3.66 -2.69 -10.78
C LEU A 37 2.80 -2.59 -12.04
N ALA A 38 3.38 -2.24 -13.19
CA ALA A 38 2.67 -2.21 -14.46
C ALA A 38 2.26 -3.60 -14.95
N THR A 39 3.16 -4.60 -14.82
CA THR A 39 2.89 -5.99 -15.23
C THR A 39 1.75 -6.61 -14.42
N LEU A 40 1.67 -6.27 -13.13
CA LEU A 40 0.58 -6.71 -12.25
C LEU A 40 -0.70 -5.89 -12.40
N GLU A 41 -0.68 -4.85 -13.23
CA GLU A 41 -1.76 -3.84 -13.29
C GLU A 41 -2.15 -3.38 -11.88
N ALA A 42 -1.14 -3.07 -11.06
CA ALA A 42 -1.31 -2.87 -9.63
C ALA A 42 -2.30 -1.72 -9.36
N ARG A 43 -3.42 -2.05 -8.71
CA ARG A 43 -4.49 -1.10 -8.41
C ARG A 43 -4.24 -0.36 -7.10
N GLN A 44 -3.63 -1.03 -6.13
CA GLN A 44 -3.39 -0.52 -4.80
C GLN A 44 -2.22 -1.27 -4.15
N VAL A 45 -1.58 -0.63 -3.19
CA VAL A 45 -0.55 -1.24 -2.36
C VAL A 45 -1.03 -1.28 -0.92
N ILE A 46 -0.84 -2.41 -0.24
CA ILE A 46 -1.10 -2.54 1.19
C ILE A 46 0.21 -2.79 1.93
N CYS A 47 0.39 -2.19 3.10
CA CYS A 47 1.52 -2.51 3.98
C CYS A 47 1.16 -2.29 5.46
N PRO A 48 1.85 -2.93 6.41
CA PRO A 48 1.76 -2.57 7.81
C PRO A 48 2.28 -1.14 8.06
N LEU A 49 1.71 -0.46 9.06
CA LEU A 49 2.25 0.82 9.54
C LEU A 49 3.72 0.70 9.96
N VAL A 50 4.03 -0.40 10.65
CA VAL A 50 5.38 -0.77 11.08
C VAL A 50 5.56 -2.26 10.81
N ALA A 51 6.66 -2.61 10.14
CA ALA A 51 7.12 -3.99 9.97
C ALA A 51 8.53 -4.14 10.57
N GLU A 52 9.06 -5.36 10.60
CA GLU A 52 10.38 -5.65 11.20
C GLU A 52 11.53 -4.89 10.52
N ARG A 53 11.45 -4.67 9.20
CA ARG A 53 12.55 -4.12 8.40
C ARG A 53 12.28 -2.76 7.77
N PHE A 54 11.03 -2.30 7.76
CA PHE A 54 10.62 -1.05 7.15
C PHE A 54 9.31 -0.55 7.76
N ASP A 55 8.94 0.68 7.47
CA ASP A 55 7.67 1.29 7.87
C ASP A 55 6.89 1.81 6.64
N ALA A 56 5.67 2.29 6.90
CA ALA A 56 4.82 2.83 5.83
C ALA A 56 5.42 4.07 5.14
N LEU A 57 6.31 4.82 5.78
CA LEU A 57 6.99 5.97 5.16
C LEU A 57 7.99 5.50 4.11
N ALA A 58 8.79 4.45 4.42
CA ALA A 58 9.69 3.83 3.47
C ALA A 58 8.95 3.26 2.25
N VAL A 59 7.78 2.64 2.48
CA VAL A 59 6.91 2.19 1.38
C VAL A 59 6.43 3.37 0.55
N ALA A 60 5.87 4.40 1.17
CA ALA A 60 5.34 5.56 0.46
C ALA A 60 6.43 6.26 -0.36
N ALA A 61 7.63 6.43 0.20
CA ALA A 61 8.78 6.99 -0.50
C ALA A 61 9.15 6.15 -1.73
N ARG A 62 9.17 4.82 -1.60
CA ARG A 62 9.46 3.94 -2.74
C ARG A 62 8.39 4.03 -3.84
N LEU A 63 7.12 4.06 -3.47
CA LEU A 63 6.01 4.18 -4.42
C LEU A 63 6.08 5.49 -5.21
N VAL A 64 6.41 6.60 -4.55
CA VAL A 64 6.66 7.89 -5.22
C VAL A 64 7.85 7.79 -6.17
N GLN A 65 8.96 7.21 -5.73
CA GLN A 65 10.17 7.06 -6.56
C GLN A 65 9.93 6.25 -7.84
N VAL A 66 9.07 5.22 -7.79
CA VAL A 66 8.75 4.39 -8.96
C VAL A 66 7.56 4.93 -9.77
N GLY A 67 6.99 6.06 -9.38
CA GLY A 67 5.88 6.70 -10.09
C GLY A 67 4.53 5.98 -9.94
N PHE A 68 4.33 5.24 -8.85
CA PHE A 68 3.05 4.59 -8.59
C PHE A 68 1.98 5.64 -8.27
N ALA A 69 0.85 5.56 -8.98
CA ALA A 69 -0.24 6.53 -8.88
C ALA A 69 -1.48 6.01 -8.13
N GLY A 70 -1.49 4.74 -7.72
CA GLY A 70 -2.59 4.16 -6.95
C GLY A 70 -2.51 4.45 -5.45
N PRO A 71 -3.56 4.13 -4.68
CA PRO A 71 -3.59 4.34 -3.24
C PRO A 71 -2.67 3.39 -2.47
N LEU A 72 -2.09 3.91 -1.39
CA LEU A 72 -1.43 3.17 -0.33
C LEU A 72 -2.40 2.98 0.85
N LEU A 73 -2.72 1.72 1.14
CA LEU A 73 -3.51 1.30 2.30
C LEU A 73 -2.56 0.84 3.42
N VAL A 74 -2.52 1.60 4.50
CA VAL A 74 -1.65 1.33 5.64
C VAL A 74 -2.44 0.61 6.73
N LEU A 75 -2.09 -0.65 6.99
CA LEU A 75 -2.69 -1.48 8.01
C LEU A 75 -2.06 -1.15 9.37
N ALA A 76 -2.86 -0.61 10.28
CA ALA A 76 -2.41 -0.20 11.59
C ALA A 76 -3.13 -0.97 12.70
N PRO A 77 -2.48 -1.19 13.86
CA PRO A 77 -3.19 -1.54 15.10
C PRO A 77 -4.14 -0.39 15.50
N PRO A 78 -5.00 -0.56 16.53
CA PRO A 78 -5.78 0.55 17.05
C PRO A 78 -4.89 1.76 17.39
N LEU A 79 -5.21 2.91 16.79
CA LEU A 79 -4.49 4.17 17.01
C LEU A 79 -5.40 5.18 17.70
N PRO A 80 -4.87 6.05 18.57
CA PRO A 80 -5.64 7.11 19.20
C PRO A 80 -6.14 8.15 18.18
N ASN A 81 -5.39 8.39 17.10
CA ASN A 81 -5.81 9.28 16.02
C ASN A 81 -5.26 8.80 14.65
N PRO A 82 -5.96 7.86 13.98
CA PRO A 82 -5.52 7.33 12.68
C PRO A 82 -5.36 8.42 11.60
N ARG A 83 -6.21 9.46 11.63
CA ARG A 83 -6.16 10.57 10.66
C ARG A 83 -4.90 11.42 10.78
N MET A 84 -4.34 11.54 11.99
CA MET A 84 -3.07 12.23 12.20
C MET A 84 -1.93 11.48 11.48
N VAL A 85 -1.88 10.15 11.65
CA VAL A 85 -0.88 9.29 10.99
C VAL A 85 -1.04 9.33 9.47
N GLU A 86 -2.26 9.24 8.96
CA GLU A 86 -2.54 9.35 7.53
C GLU A 86 -2.02 10.67 6.92
N ARG A 87 -2.30 11.80 7.59
CA ARG A 87 -1.79 13.11 7.16
C ARG A 87 -0.27 13.17 7.15
N GLU A 88 0.38 12.60 8.17
CA GLU A 88 1.83 12.61 8.27
C GLU A 88 2.47 11.87 7.09
N ILE A 89 1.99 10.65 6.81
CA ILE A 89 2.51 9.84 5.69
C ILE A 89 2.23 10.54 4.35
N ARG A 90 1.04 11.10 4.15
CA ARG A 90 0.69 11.85 2.93
C ARG A 90 1.60 13.07 2.71
N ASN A 91 1.87 13.83 3.77
CA ASN A 91 2.71 15.02 3.70
C ASN A 91 4.16 14.67 3.31
N GLN A 92 4.68 13.56 3.83
CA GLN A 92 6.04 13.11 3.52
C GLN A 92 6.16 12.43 2.14
N SER A 93 5.05 11.92 1.59
CA SER A 93 5.02 11.20 0.31
C SER A 93 4.64 12.07 -0.89
N GLY A 94 4.75 13.40 -0.79
CA GLY A 94 4.60 14.29 -1.95
C GLY A 94 3.22 14.24 -2.61
N GLY A 95 2.16 13.84 -1.88
CA GLY A 95 0.79 13.81 -2.38
C GLY A 95 0.26 12.44 -2.81
N LEU A 96 0.98 11.34 -2.56
CA LEU A 96 0.46 9.98 -2.71
C LEU A 96 -0.87 9.83 -1.95
N GLU A 97 -1.87 9.18 -2.57
CA GLU A 97 -3.09 8.86 -1.86
C GLU A 97 -2.80 7.81 -0.78
N VAL A 98 -2.98 8.19 0.49
CA VAL A 98 -2.75 7.31 1.64
C VAL A 98 -4.04 7.20 2.44
N ARG A 99 -4.37 5.98 2.87
CA ARG A 99 -5.46 5.70 3.81
C ARG A 99 -4.96 4.78 4.91
N VAL A 100 -5.20 5.16 6.16
CA VAL A 100 -4.88 4.30 7.32
C VAL A 100 -6.09 3.47 7.69
N VAL A 101 -5.95 2.15 7.70
CA VAL A 101 -6.99 1.19 8.06
C VAL A 101 -6.61 0.54 9.39
N THR A 102 -7.44 0.74 10.41
CA THR A 102 -7.28 0.10 11.71
C THR A 102 -8.25 -1.07 11.85
N ARG A 103 -7.84 -2.17 12.47
CA ARG A 103 -8.83 -3.14 12.98
C ARG A 103 -9.63 -2.48 14.09
N GLU A 104 -10.95 -2.49 13.97
CA GLU A 104 -11.85 -2.14 15.08
C GLU A 104 -11.65 -3.14 16.22
N ARG A 105 -11.70 -2.66 17.47
CA ARG A 105 -11.51 -3.50 18.66
C ARG A 105 -12.73 -4.35 18.95
#